data_AF-A0A2E9V7X5-F1
#
_entry.id   AF-A0A2E9V7X5-F1
#
_cell.length_a   1.000
_cell.length_b   1.000
_cell.length_c   1.000
_cell.angle_alpha   90.00
_cell.angle_beta   90.00
_cell.angle_gamma   90.00
#
_symmetry.space_group_name_H-M   'P 1'
#
loop_
_entity.id
_entity.type
_entity.pdbx_description
1 polymer ?
#
loop_
_entity_poly.entity_id
_entity_poly.type
_entity_poly.pdbx_seq_one_letter_code
_entity_poly.pdbx_strand_id
1 'polypeptide(L)' 'RYHWMMQKRLQGSHLANDVQAEAVNELVLAEKVDPCLSETYTFDEIGHAHQLMYENKHPYGNMACLVNATEKGQGAK' A
#
# COMPACT_ATOMS: atom_id res chain seq x y z
N ARG A 1 4.42 -31.71 -11.40
CA ARG A 1 5.33 -31.97 -12.55
C ARG A 1 5.97 -30.72 -13.13
N TYR A 2 5.25 -29.62 -13.37
CA TYR A 2 5.83 -28.44 -14.05
C TYR A 2 6.91 -27.65 -13.29
N HIS A 3 6.96 -27.75 -11.96
CA HIS A 3 7.91 -26.97 -11.16
C HIS A 3 9.35 -27.50 -11.34
N TRP A 4 9.58 -28.79 -11.06
CA TRP A 4 10.92 -29.39 -11.13
C TRP A 4 11.40 -29.63 -12.58
N MET A 5 10.50 -30.03 -13.49
CA MET A 5 10.88 -30.32 -14.88
C MET A 5 11.34 -29.07 -15.64
N MET A 6 10.79 -27.90 -15.28
CA MET A 6 11.19 -26.61 -15.84
C MET A 6 12.09 -25.82 -14.88
N GLN A 7 12.56 -26.44 -13.79
CA GLN A 7 13.48 -25.86 -12.81
C GLN A 7 13.05 -24.46 -12.31
N LYS A 8 11.77 -24.31 -12.02
CA LYS A 8 11.23 -23.04 -11.55
C LYS A 8 11.62 -22.83 -10.08
N ARG A 9 11.82 -21.56 -9.68
CA ARG A 9 12.04 -21.17 -8.27
C ARG A 9 10.71 -20.77 -7.65
N LEU A 10 10.35 -21.36 -6.51
CA LEU A 10 9.31 -20.87 -5.62
C LEU A 10 9.98 -20.17 -4.44
N GLN A 11 9.91 -18.84 -4.41
CA GLN A 11 10.59 -18.02 -3.41
C GLN A 11 9.59 -17.43 -2.43
N GLY A 12 9.75 -17.73 -1.14
CA GLY A 12 9.07 -16.97 -0.09
C GLY A 12 9.71 -15.59 0.09
N SER A 13 8.88 -14.59 0.39
CA SER A 13 9.31 -13.23 0.74
C SER A 13 8.40 -12.69 1.84
N HIS A 14 8.91 -11.79 2.68
CA HIS A 14 8.15 -11.17 3.76
C HIS A 14 8.71 -9.78 4.06
N LEU A 15 7.88 -8.75 3.87
CA LEU A 15 8.24 -7.33 4.04
C LEU A 15 9.50 -6.95 3.23
N ALA A 16 10.27 -6.01 3.76
CA ALA A 16 11.54 -5.51 3.22
C ALA A 16 12.43 -5.03 4.40
N ASN A 17 13.74 -5.03 4.21
CA ASN A 17 14.66 -4.37 5.16
C ASN A 17 14.71 -2.85 4.91
N ASP A 18 15.36 -2.11 5.81
CA ASP A 18 15.43 -0.65 5.76
C ASP A 18 16.01 -0.12 4.44
N VAL A 19 17.09 -0.75 3.94
CA VAL A 19 17.74 -0.37 2.68
C VAL A 19 16.78 -0.54 1.48
N GLN A 20 15.99 -1.61 1.48
CA GLN A 20 15.00 -1.88 0.44
C GLN A 20 13.81 -0.92 0.53
N ALA A 21 13.35 -0.60 1.74
CA ALA A 21 12.27 0.36 1.96
C ALA A 21 12.67 1.78 1.52
N GLU A 22 13.89 2.21 1.86
CA GLU A 22 14.48 3.47 1.42
C GLU A 22 14.57 3.53 -0.11
N ALA A 23 15.04 2.45 -0.75
CA ALA A 23 15.12 2.38 -2.20
C ALA A 23 13.75 2.54 -2.89
N VAL A 24 12.67 2.00 -2.33
CA VAL A 24 11.31 2.22 -2.85
C VAL A 24 10.86 3.67 -2.62
N ASN A 25 11.17 4.24 -1.45
CA ASN A 25 10.84 5.64 -1.14
C ASN A 25 11.51 6.61 -2.13
N GLU A 26 12.76 6.39 -2.51
CA GLU A 26 13.45 7.17 -3.54
C GLU A 26 12.74 7.11 -4.91
N LEU A 27 12.16 5.97 -5.27
CA LEU A 27 11.37 5.85 -6.50
C LEU A 27 10.06 6.64 -6.45
N VAL A 28 9.42 6.71 -5.28
CA VAL A 28 8.22 7.53 -5.05
C VAL A 28 8.58 9.01 -5.11
N LEU A 29 9.66 9.43 -4.44
CA LEU A 29 10.15 10.81 -4.47
C LEU A 29 10.55 11.25 -5.89
N ALA A 30 11.10 10.35 -6.69
CA ALA A 30 11.45 10.59 -8.08
C ALA A 30 10.25 10.48 -9.06
N GLU A 31 9.02 10.37 -8.55
CA GLU A 31 7.78 10.25 -9.33
C GLU A 31 7.77 9.07 -10.32
N LYS A 32 8.59 8.04 -10.08
CA LYS A 32 8.63 6.81 -10.91
C LYS A 32 7.63 5.77 -10.44
N VAL A 33 7.13 5.91 -9.21
CA VAL A 33 6.15 5.03 -8.59
C VAL A 33 5.06 5.90 -7.96
N ASP A 34 3.81 5.65 -8.35
CA ASP A 34 2.63 6.29 -7.76
C ASP A 34 2.20 5.54 -6.48
N PRO A 35 1.79 6.24 -5.41
CA PRO A 35 1.31 5.60 -4.18
C PRO A 35 -0.05 4.90 -4.34
N CYS A 36 -0.75 5.08 -5.48
CA CYS A 36 -2.02 4.44 -5.82
C CYS A 36 -3.09 4.59 -4.74
N LEU A 37 -3.22 5.79 -4.16
CA LEU A 37 -4.22 6.09 -3.13
C LEU A 37 -5.63 6.06 -3.74
N SER A 38 -6.50 5.22 -3.20
CA SER A 38 -7.84 4.98 -3.73
C SER A 38 -8.94 5.73 -2.98
N GLU A 39 -8.90 5.73 -1.65
CA GLU A 39 -9.85 6.48 -0.81
C GLU A 39 -9.20 6.88 0.52
N THR A 40 -9.66 8.01 1.07
CA THR A 40 -9.21 8.55 2.36
C THR A 40 -10.40 8.71 3.30
N TYR A 41 -10.28 8.15 4.51
CA TYR A 41 -11.30 8.16 5.55
C TYR A 41 -10.92 9.09 6.71
N THR A 42 -11.91 9.54 7.47
CA THR A 42 -11.69 10.26 8.73
C THR A 42 -11.25 9.32 9.85
N PHE A 43 -10.79 9.87 10.98
CA PHE A 43 -10.37 9.08 12.14
C PHE A 43 -11.52 8.21 12.69
N ASP A 44 -12.74 8.74 12.74
CA ASP A 44 -13.92 8.00 13.22
C ASP A 44 -14.34 6.87 12.28
N GLU A 45 -13.90 6.90 11.02
CA GLU A 45 -14.20 5.91 9.98
C GLU A 45 -13.16 4.78 9.87
N ILE A 46 -12.11 4.76 10.71
CA ILE A 46 -11.07 3.71 10.67
C ILE A 46 -11.69 2.31 10.75
N GLY A 47 -12.69 2.11 11.61
CA GLY A 47 -13.40 0.82 11.71
C GLY A 47 -14.14 0.44 10.42
N HIS A 48 -14.75 1.43 9.75
CA HIS A 48 -15.43 1.22 8.47
C HIS A 48 -14.44 0.85 7.35
N ALA A 49 -13.30 1.54 7.27
CA ALA A 49 -12.25 1.23 6.30
C ALA A 49 -11.76 -0.22 6.44
N HIS A 50 -11.54 -0.69 7.67
CA HIS A 50 -11.15 -2.08 7.92
C HIS A 50 -12.26 -3.08 7.59
N GLN A 51 -13.53 -2.74 7.81
CA GLN A 51 -14.66 -3.59 7.41
C GLN A 51 -14.73 -3.76 5.88
N LEU A 52 -14.48 -2.69 5.12
CA LEU A 52 -14.39 -2.77 3.64
C LEU A 52 -13.25 -3.68 3.18
N MET A 53 -12.11 -3.67 3.86
CA MET A 53 -11.01 -4.60 3.57
C MET A 53 -11.39 -6.05 3.86
N TYR A 54 -11.96 -6.30 5.05
CA TYR A 54 -12.40 -7.61 5.49
C TYR A 54 -13.41 -8.25 4.52
N GLU A 55 -14.35 -7.47 4.02
CA GLU A 55 -15.37 -7.92 3.05
C GLU A 55 -14.90 -7.87 1.59
N ASN A 56 -13.66 -7.44 1.33
CA ASN A 56 -13.11 -7.23 -0.01
C ASN A 56 -13.97 -6.28 -0.89
N LYS A 57 -14.51 -5.21 -0.28
CA LYS A 57 -15.33 -4.16 -0.91
C LYS A 57 -14.62 -2.82 -1.08
N HIS A 58 -13.37 -2.73 -0.63
CA HIS A 58 -12.54 -1.54 -0.81
C HIS A 58 -12.19 -1.35 -2.30
N PRO A 59 -12.02 -0.10 -2.75
CA PRO A 59 -11.58 0.19 -4.12
C PRO A 59 -10.15 -0.30 -4.36
N TYR A 60 -9.81 -0.56 -5.62
CA TYR A 60 -8.45 -0.94 -6.02
C TYR A 60 -7.43 0.14 -5.64
N GLY A 61 -6.31 -0.27 -5.06
CA GLY A 61 -5.25 0.63 -4.59
C GLY A 61 -5.05 0.55 -3.07
N ASN A 62 -4.47 1.59 -2.50
CA ASN A 62 -4.21 1.73 -1.07
C ASN A 62 -5.22 2.71 -0.45
N MET A 63 -5.73 2.42 0.75
CA MET A 63 -6.57 3.35 1.51
C MET A 63 -5.77 4.02 2.62
N ALA A 64 -6.15 5.25 2.99
CA ALA A 64 -5.54 5.98 4.10
C ALA A 64 -6.60 6.54 5.06
N CYS A 65 -6.20 6.84 6.31
CA CYS A 65 -7.06 7.49 7.30
C CYS A 65 -6.40 8.76 7.82
N LEU A 66 -7.17 9.83 7.94
CA LEU A 66 -6.75 11.07 8.59
C LEU A 66 -6.60 10.84 10.10
N VAL A 67 -5.55 11.42 10.68
CA VAL A 67 -5.31 11.40 12.14
C VAL A 67 -5.31 12.82 12.69
N ASN A 68 -4.24 13.58 12.44
CA ASN A 68 -4.16 15.00 12.83
C ASN A 68 -4.32 15.95 11.63
N ALA A 69 -4.26 15.44 10.40
CA ALA A 69 -4.63 16.22 9.22
C ALA A 69 -6.14 16.48 9.27
N THR A 70 -6.55 17.74 9.14
CA THR A 70 -7.95 18.17 9.27
C THR A 70 -8.74 17.96 7.98
N GLU A 71 -8.06 17.82 6.85
CA GLU A 71 -8.68 17.64 5.54
C GLU A 71 -7.78 16.86 4.56
N LYS A 72 -8.38 16.31 3.50
CA LYS A 72 -7.64 15.65 2.41
C LYS A 72 -6.77 16.67 1.68
N GLY A 73 -5.56 16.26 1.30
CA GLY A 73 -4.61 17.11 0.55
C GLY A 73 -3.78 18.07 1.40
N GLN A 74 -4.03 18.16 2.71
CA GLN A 74 -3.17 18.93 3.61
C GLN A 74 -1.74 18.38 3.60
N GLY A 75 -0.76 19.25 3.33
CA GLY A 75 0.67 18.86 3.24
C GLY A 75 1.13 18.41 1.85
N ALA A 76 0.29 18.52 0.81
CA ALA A 76 0.72 18.39 -0.57
C ALA A 76 1.82 19.42 -0.90
N LYS A 77 2.83 18.99 -1.66
CA LYS A 77 3.93 19.84 -2.15
C LYS A 77 3.68 20.27 -3.59
#